data_AF-A0A227J4T9-F1
#
_entry.id   AF-A0A227J4T9-F1
#
_cell.length_a   1.000
_cell.length_b   1.000
_cell.length_c   1.000
_cell.angle_alpha   90.00
_cell.angle_beta   90.00
_cell.angle_gamma   90.00
#
_symmetry.space_group_name_H-M   'P 1'
#
loop_
_entity.id
_entity.type
_entity.pdbx_description
1 polymer ?
#
loop_
_entity_poly.entity_id
_entity_poly.type
_entity_poly.pdbx_seq_one_letter_code
_entity_poly.pdbx_strand_id
1 'polypeptide(L)'
;MIIGSVHVGDKSMYPLPKNITKFLEQSSGLIIEADVRSSEGVVYPVSSILSKDVLDKTQRQLLVNIAKDLGMAEAQLLNAPPWTAALTIQLALVNKLGYVSDKGVDMHLI
;
A
#
# COMPACT_ATOMS: atom_id res chain seq x y z
N MET A 1 5.35 18.48 15.51
CA MET A 1 4.61 18.46 14.24
C MET A 1 4.11 17.04 14.06
N ILE A 2 2.88 16.86 13.59
CA ILE A 2 2.30 15.54 13.27
C ILE A 2 1.82 15.62 11.83
N ILE A 3 2.19 14.63 11.03
CA ILE A 3 1.78 14.47 9.63
C ILE A 3 1.23 13.06 9.46
N GLY A 4 0.26 12.89 8.56
CA GLY A 4 -0.18 11.56 8.16
C GLY A 4 0.94 10.80 7.45
N SER A 5 0.97 9.48 7.60
CA SER A 5 1.94 8.64 6.90
C SER A 5 1.68 8.63 5.40
N VAL A 6 2.75 8.61 4.62
CA VAL A 6 2.69 8.55 3.15
C VAL A 6 3.65 7.45 2.71
N HIS A 7 3.12 6.24 2.56
CA HIS A 7 3.90 5.01 2.29
C HIS A 7 4.36 4.84 0.83
N VAL A 8 3.79 5.63 -0.07
CA VAL A 8 4.04 5.55 -1.52
C VAL A 8 4.18 6.96 -2.06
N GLY A 9 5.02 7.13 -3.06
CA GLY A 9 5.25 8.44 -3.64
C GLY A 9 5.92 8.36 -4.99
N ASP A 10 6.29 9.52 -5.51
CA ASP A 10 7.12 9.65 -6.70
C ASP A 10 8.19 10.72 -6.48
N LYS A 11 9.13 10.83 -7.42
CA LYS A 11 10.28 11.75 -7.30
C LYS A 11 9.88 13.23 -7.17
N SER A 12 8.70 13.62 -7.66
CA SER A 12 8.21 15.00 -7.64
C SER A 12 7.84 15.50 -6.24
N MET A 13 7.67 14.60 -5.26
CA MET A 13 7.43 14.95 -3.86
C MET A 13 8.67 15.55 -3.17
N TYR A 14 9.85 15.44 -3.80
CA TYR A 14 11.13 15.78 -3.18
C TYR A 14 11.82 16.98 -3.86
N PRO A 15 12.49 17.87 -3.08
CA PRO A 15 12.60 17.82 -1.62
C PRO A 15 11.26 18.13 -0.94
N LEU A 16 11.05 17.57 0.25
CA LEU A 16 9.85 17.86 1.03
C LEU A 16 9.73 19.36 1.34
N PRO A 17 8.51 19.87 1.58
CA PRO A 17 8.30 21.25 2.02
C PRO A 17 9.25 21.66 3.16
N LYS A 18 9.92 22.81 3.00
CA LYS A 18 10.99 23.27 3.92
C LYS A 18 10.56 23.39 5.38
N ASN A 19 9.28 23.62 5.65
CA ASN A 19 8.74 23.66 7.01
C ASN A 19 8.85 22.29 7.69
N ILE A 20 8.72 21.19 6.95
CA ILE A 20 8.84 19.83 7.49
C ILE A 20 10.29 19.58 7.92
N THR A 21 11.25 19.80 7.02
CA THR A 21 12.66 19.52 7.29
C THR A 21 13.22 20.44 8.38
N LYS A 22 12.86 21.74 8.38
CA LYS A 22 13.26 22.67 9.45
C LYS A 22 12.70 22.29 10.82
N PHE A 23 11.44 21.83 10.87
CA PHE A 23 10.87 21.38 12.13
C PHE A 23 11.60 20.14 12.64
N LEU A 24 11.93 19.20 11.74
CA LEU A 24 12.67 17.99 12.08
C LEU A 24 14.09 18.30 12.60
N GLU A 25 14.82 19.20 11.94
CA GLU A 25 16.16 19.65 12.37
C GLU A 25 16.19 20.21 13.79
N GLN A 26 15.10 20.85 14.23
CA GLN A 26 14.97 21.44 15.56
C GLN A 26 14.36 20.47 16.58
N SER A 27 13.96 19.26 16.15
CA SER A 27 13.34 18.25 17.00
C SER A 27 14.37 17.33 17.62
N SER A 28 14.06 16.78 18.80
CA SER A 28 14.92 15.78 19.46
C SER A 28 14.89 14.41 18.78
N GLY A 29 13.96 14.16 17.86
CA GLY A 29 13.86 12.91 17.14
C GLY A 29 12.66 12.83 16.19
N LEU A 30 12.62 11.73 15.44
CA LEU A 30 11.54 11.34 14.54
C LEU A 30 10.81 10.12 15.12
N ILE A 31 9.48 10.18 15.17
CA ILE A 31 8.63 9.02 15.51
C ILE A 31 7.94 8.59 14.22
N ILE A 32 8.03 7.30 13.92
CA ILE A 32 7.43 6.66 12.75
C ILE A 32 6.38 5.64 13.19
N GLU A 33 5.41 5.35 12.32
CA GLU A 33 4.34 4.38 12.59
C GLU A 33 4.88 2.95 12.76
N ALA A 34 5.77 2.54 11.85
CA ALA A 34 6.37 1.21 11.83
C ALA A 34 7.74 1.28 11.13
N ASP A 35 8.64 0.35 11.46
CA ASP A 35 9.86 0.14 10.67
C ASP A 35 9.50 -0.61 9.38
N VAL A 36 9.26 0.14 8.32
CA VAL A 36 8.86 -0.37 7.01
C VAL A 36 10.02 -0.94 6.18
N ARG A 37 11.26 -0.90 6.71
CA ARG A 37 12.45 -1.43 6.02
C ARG A 37 12.55 -2.95 6.10
N SER A 38 11.87 -3.57 7.07
CA SER A 38 11.89 -5.02 7.28
C SER A 38 10.47 -5.56 7.44
N SER A 39 10.23 -6.73 6.86
CA SER A 39 9.00 -7.51 7.06
C SER A 39 9.23 -8.75 7.92
N GLU A 40 10.38 -8.84 8.60
CA GLU A 40 10.68 -9.96 9.48
C GLU A 40 9.65 -10.07 10.62
N GLY A 41 9.14 -11.29 10.83
CA GLY A 41 8.18 -11.58 11.89
C GLY A 41 6.73 -11.15 11.60
N VAL A 42 6.41 -10.64 10.39
CA VAL A 42 5.03 -10.33 10.01
C VAL A 42 4.22 -11.63 9.89
N VAL A 43 3.18 -11.76 10.69
CA VAL A 43 2.21 -12.85 10.62
C VAL A 43 0.89 -12.31 10.08
N TYR A 44 0.50 -12.77 8.90
CA TYR A 44 -0.78 -12.40 8.32
C TYR A 44 -1.92 -13.21 8.95
N PRO A 45 -3.13 -12.62 9.07
CA PRO A 45 -4.31 -13.36 9.50
C PRO A 45 -4.58 -14.54 8.56
N VAL A 46 -4.72 -15.73 9.14
CA VAL A 46 -5.17 -16.91 8.38
C VAL A 46 -6.66 -16.73 8.11
N SER A 47 -7.04 -16.71 6.83
CA SER A 47 -8.45 -16.68 6.42
C SER A 47 -8.76 -17.93 5.60
N SER A 48 -9.80 -18.65 6.02
CA SER A 48 -10.36 -19.78 5.28
C SER A 48 -11.34 -19.35 4.19
N ILE A 49 -11.80 -18.09 4.23
CA ILE A 49 -12.76 -17.54 3.28
C ILE A 49 -12.00 -16.83 2.16
N LEU A 50 -12.36 -17.15 0.92
CA LEU A 50 -11.80 -16.54 -0.27
C LEU A 50 -12.74 -15.49 -0.85
N SER A 51 -12.20 -14.56 -1.63
CA SER A 51 -13.00 -13.51 -2.28
C SER A 51 -14.12 -14.10 -3.14
N LYS A 52 -13.85 -15.18 -3.87
CA LYS A 52 -14.89 -15.86 -4.64
C LYS A 52 -16.04 -16.35 -3.74
N ASP A 53 -15.78 -16.79 -2.51
CA ASP A 53 -16.80 -17.41 -1.66
C ASP A 53 -17.85 -16.40 -1.17
N VAL A 54 -17.49 -15.12 -1.08
CA VAL A 54 -18.37 -14.04 -0.59
C VAL A 54 -18.97 -13.18 -1.69
N LEU A 55 -18.41 -13.22 -2.90
CA LEU A 55 -18.87 -12.42 -4.03
C LEU A 55 -19.92 -13.17 -4.86
N ASP A 56 -20.97 -12.46 -5.25
CA ASP A 56 -21.95 -12.94 -6.22
C ASP A 56 -21.35 -13.04 -7.64
N LYS A 57 -22.13 -13.57 -8.58
CA LYS A 57 -21.66 -13.77 -9.97
C LYS A 57 -21.24 -12.45 -10.65
N THR A 58 -21.98 -11.37 -10.43
CA THR A 58 -21.71 -10.05 -11.03
C THR A 58 -20.44 -9.45 -10.45
N GLN A 59 -20.30 -9.53 -9.13
CA GLN A 59 -19.14 -9.04 -8.39
C GLN A 59 -17.87 -9.83 -8.73
N ARG A 60 -17.97 -11.16 -8.90
CA ARG A 60 -16.85 -11.98 -9.38
C ARG A 60 -16.39 -11.56 -10.76
N GLN A 61 -17.33 -11.30 -11.68
CA GLN A 61 -16.98 -10.81 -13.01
C GLN A 61 -16.32 -9.42 -12.97
N LEU A 62 -16.79 -8.54 -12.08
CA LEU A 62 -16.15 -7.25 -11.86
C LEU A 62 -14.72 -7.42 -11.34
N LEU A 63 -14.50 -8.30 -10.37
CA LEU A 63 -13.16 -8.58 -9.83
C LEU A 63 -12.21 -9.17 -10.89
N VAL A 64 -12.73 -10.02 -11.78
CA VAL A 64 -11.99 -10.54 -12.95
C VAL A 64 -11.59 -9.41 -13.90
N ASN A 65 -12.49 -8.46 -14.17
CA ASN A 65 -12.19 -7.33 -15.03
C ASN A 65 -11.13 -6.41 -14.40
N ILE A 66 -11.24 -6.15 -13.09
CA ILE A 66 -10.23 -5.40 -12.33
C ILE A 66 -8.86 -6.10 -12.42
N ALA A 67 -8.81 -7.44 -12.25
CA ALA A 67 -7.56 -8.18 -12.39
C ALA A 67 -6.94 -7.99 -13.78
N LYS A 68 -7.75 -8.07 -14.85
CA LYS A 68 -7.29 -7.85 -16.22
C LYS A 68 -6.77 -6.44 -16.45
N ASP A 69 -7.49 -5.43 -15.99
CA ASP A 69 -7.10 -4.02 -16.12
C ASP A 69 -5.78 -3.70 -15.39
N LEU A 70 -5.49 -4.45 -14.33
CA LEU A 70 -4.25 -4.36 -13.56
C LEU A 70 -3.14 -5.31 -14.06
N GLY A 71 -3.40 -6.12 -15.09
CA GLY A 71 -2.42 -7.08 -15.63
C GLY A 71 -2.14 -8.27 -14.70
N MET A 72 -3.08 -8.64 -13.85
CA MET A 72 -2.96 -9.69 -12.84
C MET A 72 -3.73 -10.96 -13.21
N ALA A 73 -3.32 -12.10 -12.67
CA ALA A 73 -4.09 -13.34 -12.83
C ALA A 73 -5.40 -13.26 -12.02
N GLU A 74 -6.53 -13.60 -12.64
CA GLU A 74 -7.85 -13.60 -11.99
C GLU A 74 -7.86 -14.43 -10.68
N ALA A 75 -7.18 -15.59 -10.72
CA ALA A 75 -7.05 -16.49 -9.58
C ALA A 75 -6.34 -15.84 -8.38
N GLN A 76 -5.44 -14.88 -8.61
CA GLN A 76 -4.73 -14.17 -7.54
C GLN A 76 -5.71 -13.38 -6.66
N LEU A 77 -6.72 -12.73 -7.25
CA LEU A 77 -7.71 -11.98 -6.49
C LEU A 77 -8.85 -12.88 -6.00
N LEU A 78 -9.34 -13.81 -6.85
CA LEU A 78 -10.47 -14.68 -6.50
C LEU A 78 -10.16 -15.67 -5.37
N ASN A 79 -8.91 -16.17 -5.32
CA ASN A 79 -8.46 -17.13 -4.30
C ASN A 79 -7.68 -16.47 -3.16
N ALA A 80 -7.62 -15.14 -3.11
CA ALA A 80 -7.13 -14.44 -1.93
C ALA A 80 -8.27 -14.18 -0.94
N PRO A 81 -7.97 -14.08 0.36
CA PRO A 81 -8.91 -13.52 1.33
C PRO A 81 -9.43 -12.16 0.87
N PRO A 82 -10.69 -11.78 1.16
CA PRO A 82 -11.27 -10.52 0.69
C PRO A 82 -10.43 -9.28 1.03
N TRP A 83 -9.86 -9.22 2.24
CA TRP A 83 -9.01 -8.12 2.66
C TRP A 83 -7.69 -8.07 1.86
N THR A 84 -7.09 -9.23 1.58
CA THR A 84 -5.85 -9.33 0.80
C THR A 84 -6.10 -8.92 -0.65
N ALA A 85 -7.21 -9.35 -1.24
CA ALA A 85 -7.60 -8.95 -2.59
C ALA A 85 -7.79 -7.42 -2.66
N ALA A 86 -8.48 -6.81 -1.69
CA ALA A 86 -8.67 -5.37 -1.63
C ALA A 86 -7.33 -4.60 -1.54
N LEU A 87 -6.44 -4.99 -0.62
CA LEU A 87 -5.11 -4.37 -0.48
C LEU A 87 -4.26 -4.55 -1.74
N THR A 88 -4.32 -5.73 -2.36
CA THR A 88 -3.60 -6.03 -3.61
C THR A 88 -4.06 -5.12 -4.74
N ILE A 89 -5.38 -4.92 -4.89
CA ILE A 89 -5.94 -4.00 -5.89
C ILE A 89 -5.46 -2.57 -5.63
N GLN A 90 -5.52 -2.10 -4.38
CA GLN A 90 -5.10 -0.75 -4.01
C GLN A 90 -3.63 -0.50 -4.34
N LEU A 91 -2.75 -1.44 -3.97
CA LEU A 91 -1.32 -1.31 -4.24
C LEU A 91 -1.01 -1.37 -5.74
N ALA A 92 -1.66 -2.28 -6.48
CA ALA A 92 -1.50 -2.36 -7.93
C ALA A 92 -1.97 -1.09 -8.65
N LEU A 93 -3.08 -0.48 -8.21
CA LEU A 93 -3.57 0.78 -8.77
C LEU A 93 -2.59 1.93 -8.53
N VAL A 94 -2.09 2.06 -7.31
CA VAL A 94 -1.10 3.07 -6.92
C VAL A 94 0.19 2.91 -7.73
N ASN A 95 0.68 1.68 -7.89
CA ASN A 95 1.84 1.38 -8.73
C ASN A 95 1.59 1.74 -10.21
N LYS A 96 0.41 1.43 -10.74
CA LYS A 96 0.02 1.79 -12.12
C LYS A 96 0.00 3.31 -12.35
N LEU A 97 -0.24 4.11 -11.31
CA LEU A 97 -0.16 5.57 -11.34
C LEU A 97 1.28 6.11 -11.22
N GLY A 98 2.28 5.24 -11.04
CA GLY A 98 3.69 5.62 -10.93
C GLY A 98 4.16 5.90 -9.50
N TYR A 99 3.33 5.62 -8.50
CA TYR A 99 3.70 5.75 -7.10
C TYR A 99 4.26 4.43 -6.57
N VAL A 100 5.41 4.50 -5.92
CA VAL A 100 6.16 3.33 -5.43
C VAL A 100 6.57 3.51 -3.98
N SER A 101 6.71 2.40 -3.25
CA SER A 101 6.95 2.42 -1.80
C SER A 101 8.32 3.00 -1.43
N ASP A 102 9.34 2.79 -2.26
CA ASP A 102 10.69 3.36 -2.07
C ASP A 102 10.76 4.89 -2.26
N LYS A 103 9.62 5.51 -2.60
CA LYS A 103 9.44 6.96 -2.70
C LYS A 103 8.44 7.49 -1.68
N GLY A 104 7.95 6.65 -0.75
CA GLY A 104 7.17 7.08 0.41
C GLY A 104 7.97 8.03 1.32
N VAL A 105 7.26 8.91 2.03
CA VAL A 105 7.85 9.88 2.96
C VAL A 105 8.46 9.18 4.18
N ASP A 106 7.80 8.12 4.66
CA ASP A 106 8.33 7.26 5.71
C ASP A 106 9.66 6.62 5.30
N MET A 107 9.74 6.04 4.10
CA MET A 107 10.97 5.48 3.54
C MET A 107 12.06 6.53 3.26
N HIS A 108 11.68 7.78 2.97
CA HIS A 108 12.64 8.85 2.72
C HIS A 108 13.22 9.47 4.00
N LEU A 109 12.46 9.47 5.10
CA LEU A 109 12.84 10.10 6.37
C LEU A 109 13.56 9.15 7.34
N ILE A 110 13.38 7.83 7.19
CA ILE A 110 14.05 6.78 7.98
C ILE A 110 15.44 6.50 7.41
#